data_AF-A0AAW2CHF8-F1
#
_entry.id   AF-A0AAW2CHF8-F1
#
_cell.length_a   1.000
_cell.length_b   1.000
_cell.length_c   1.000
_cell.angle_alpha   90.00
_cell.angle_beta   90.00
_cell.angle_gamma   90.00
#
_symmetry.space_group_name_H-M   'P 1'
#
loop_
_entity.id
_entity.type
_entity.pdbx_description
1 polymer ?
#
loop_
_entity_poly.entity_id
_entity_poly.type
_entity_poly.pdbx_seq_one_letter_code
_entity_poly.pdbx_strand_id
1 'polypeptide(L)'
;MVLAVGDSVFAHSGFKPEHVYYGLEKINEDVRDWLNGLGENYMMKKFLRYADVVVWMRDFSKDSMKKCDCLALELLLSTISRARRMIMGHTIQENGISEACESRVLRIDVGMLKGCGDRFSEVLEISKNSGLKVLTLNPFYWDKYLHSERKGGLGLLIPEQGPKQVEVKA
;
A
#
# COMPACT_ATOMS: atom_id res chain seq x y z
N MET A 1 4.18 10.15 -9.15
CA MET A 1 4.73 9.94 -7.79
C MET A 1 3.62 9.71 -6.79
N VAL A 2 2.64 10.61 -6.74
CA VAL A 2 1.44 10.48 -5.90
C VAL A 2 0.19 10.56 -6.78
N LEU A 3 -0.85 9.78 -6.48
CA LEU A 3 -2.12 9.79 -7.22
C LEU A 3 -3.28 9.67 -6.25
N ALA A 4 -4.32 10.51 -6.39
CA ALA A 4 -5.55 10.38 -5.63
C ALA A 4 -6.65 9.73 -6.50
N VAL A 5 -7.28 8.67 -6.01
CA VAL A 5 -8.42 8.00 -6.66
C VAL A 5 -9.48 7.71 -5.60
N GLY A 6 -10.68 8.28 -5.77
CA GLY A 6 -11.74 8.16 -4.77
C GLY A 6 -11.31 8.75 -3.42
N ASP A 7 -11.33 7.91 -2.39
CA ASP A 7 -10.89 8.25 -1.03
C ASP A 7 -9.47 7.74 -0.71
N SER A 8 -8.73 7.28 -1.71
CA SER A 8 -7.43 6.64 -1.54
C SER A 8 -6.32 7.44 -2.23
N VAL A 9 -5.21 7.64 -1.54
CA VAL A 9 -4.00 8.27 -2.08
C VAL A 9 -2.88 7.25 -2.21
N PHE A 10 -2.36 7.10 -3.43
CA PHE A 10 -1.30 6.18 -3.79
C PHE A 10 0.03 6.91 -3.79
N ALA A 11 1.05 6.34 -3.15
CA ALA A 11 2.42 6.86 -3.16
C ALA A 11 3.42 5.71 -3.26
N HIS A 12 4.65 5.97 -3.73
CA HIS A 12 5.68 4.92 -3.77
C HIS A 12 6.06 4.45 -2.37
N SER A 13 6.46 5.37 -1.49
CA SER A 13 6.93 5.06 -0.13
C SER A 13 6.15 5.79 0.99
N GLY A 14 5.37 6.79 0.62
CA GLY A 14 4.62 7.67 1.54
C GLY A 14 4.90 9.13 1.23
N PHE A 15 4.36 10.04 2.05
CA PHE A 15 4.73 11.46 2.05
C PHE A 15 4.49 12.05 3.45
N LYS A 16 4.91 13.31 3.66
CA LYS A 16 4.88 14.03 4.93
C LYS A 16 4.18 15.39 4.72
N PRO A 17 3.75 16.11 5.76
CA PRO A 17 3.04 17.38 5.61
C PRO A 17 3.74 18.41 4.70
N GLU A 18 5.07 18.48 4.75
CA GLU A 18 5.89 19.36 3.91
C GLU A 18 5.77 19.05 2.40
N HIS A 19 5.51 17.79 2.04
CA HIS A 19 5.25 17.39 0.65
C HIS A 19 3.86 17.83 0.19
N VAL A 20 2.86 17.77 1.09
CA VAL A 20 1.51 18.26 0.80
C VAL A 20 1.51 19.78 0.66
N TYR A 21 2.20 20.48 1.56
CA TYR A 21 2.36 21.94 1.52
C TYR A 21 3.02 22.42 0.22
N TYR A 22 3.99 21.66 -0.30
CA TYR A 22 4.60 21.96 -1.60
C TYR A 22 3.64 21.78 -2.79
N GLY A 23 2.65 20.89 -2.66
CA GLY A 23 1.70 20.53 -3.70
C GLY A 23 2.04 19.18 -4.34
N LEU A 24 1.18 18.18 -4.13
CA LEU A 24 1.38 16.81 -4.64
C LEU A 24 1.40 16.74 -6.17
N GLU A 25 0.55 17.53 -6.82
CA GLU A 25 0.52 17.72 -8.27
C GLU A 25 1.82 18.35 -8.76
N LYS A 26 2.32 19.36 -8.03
CA LYS A 26 3.58 20.03 -8.36
C LYS A 26 4.77 19.07 -8.25
N ILE A 27 4.81 18.20 -7.23
CA ILE A 27 5.81 17.12 -7.14
C ILE A 27 5.76 16.22 -8.38
N ASN A 28 4.56 15.84 -8.83
CA ASN A 28 4.42 14.99 -10.01
C ASN A 28 4.91 15.66 -11.29
N GLU A 29 4.62 16.96 -11.45
CA GLU A 29 5.12 17.77 -12.57
C GLU A 29 6.64 17.87 -12.54
N ASP A 30 7.21 18.28 -11.42
CA ASP A 30 8.66 18.49 -11.29
C ASP A 30 9.45 17.21 -11.52
N VAL A 31 8.95 16.07 -11.03
CA VAL A 31 9.59 14.76 -11.26
C VAL A 31 9.48 14.37 -12.73
N ARG A 32 8.36 14.62 -13.39
CA ARG A 32 8.17 14.34 -14.82
C ARG A 32 9.09 15.23 -15.68
N ASP A 33 9.14 16.52 -15.38
CA ASP A 33 9.99 17.47 -16.10
C ASP A 33 11.46 17.09 -15.92
N TRP A 34 11.87 16.73 -14.70
CA TRP A 34 13.21 16.22 -14.45
C TRP A 34 13.51 14.93 -15.25
N LEU A 35 12.61 13.95 -15.27
CA LEU A 35 12.78 12.72 -16.06
C LEU A 35 12.90 12.99 -17.56
N ASN A 36 12.24 14.04 -18.05
CA ASN A 36 12.32 14.50 -19.44
C ASN A 36 13.52 15.43 -19.72
N GLY A 37 14.38 15.69 -18.73
CA GLY A 37 15.54 16.57 -18.86
C GLY A 37 15.20 18.08 -18.87
N LEU A 38 13.97 18.44 -18.49
CA LEU A 38 13.47 19.81 -18.43
C LEU A 38 13.55 20.43 -17.02
N GLY A 39 13.79 19.60 -16.00
CA GLY A 39 13.80 20.00 -14.59
C GLY A 39 15.18 20.22 -13.99
N GLU A 40 15.28 21.11 -13.00
CA GLU A 40 16.53 21.36 -12.28
C GLU A 40 16.95 20.18 -11.39
N ASN A 41 18.26 19.98 -11.25
CA ASN A 41 18.85 18.99 -10.33
C ASN A 41 18.46 19.21 -8.85
N TYR A 42 17.97 20.38 -8.49
CA TYR A 42 17.45 20.64 -7.14
C TYR A 42 16.26 19.74 -6.80
N MET A 43 15.40 19.39 -7.77
CA MET A 43 14.25 18.49 -7.55
C MET A 43 14.69 17.06 -7.24
N MET A 44 15.78 16.61 -7.87
CA MET A 44 16.48 15.36 -7.55
C MET A 44 16.86 15.30 -6.06
N LYS A 45 17.34 16.42 -5.50
CA LYS A 45 17.64 16.49 -4.07
C LYS A 45 16.35 16.41 -3.27
N LYS A 46 15.35 17.25 -3.58
CA LYS A 46 14.16 17.44 -2.73
C LYS A 46 13.21 16.24 -2.63
N PHE A 47 13.00 15.48 -3.71
CA PHE A 47 11.96 14.44 -3.72
C PHE A 47 12.45 13.03 -4.04
N LEU A 48 13.72 12.87 -4.43
CA LEU A 48 14.20 11.63 -5.04
C LEU A 48 15.48 11.06 -4.40
N ARG A 49 16.25 11.81 -3.59
CA ARG A 49 17.56 11.35 -3.08
C ARG A 49 17.65 11.12 -1.58
N TYR A 50 16.91 11.86 -0.76
CA TYR A 50 17.04 11.74 0.69
C TYR A 50 16.14 10.65 1.26
N ALA A 51 16.51 10.09 2.40
CA ALA A 51 15.77 8.98 3.02
C ALA A 51 14.32 9.34 3.40
N ASP A 52 14.03 10.61 3.69
CA ASP A 52 12.73 11.07 4.20
C ASP A 52 11.77 11.60 3.12
N VAL A 53 12.08 11.37 1.85
CA VAL A 53 11.30 11.90 0.71
C VAL A 53 10.31 10.87 0.18
N VAL A 54 9.41 11.31 -0.69
CA VAL A 54 8.29 10.53 -1.28
C VAL A 54 8.70 9.17 -1.88
N VAL A 55 9.97 9.00 -2.27
CA VAL A 55 10.52 7.76 -2.83
C VAL A 55 11.15 6.82 -1.80
N TRP A 56 11.71 7.32 -0.70
CA TRP A 56 12.55 6.50 0.18
C TRP A 56 12.06 6.37 1.61
N MET A 57 11.06 7.17 2.00
CA MET A 57 10.59 7.19 3.37
C MET A 57 9.95 5.87 3.79
N ARG A 58 9.98 5.57 5.08
CA ARG A 58 9.48 4.29 5.61
C ARG A 58 8.62 4.43 6.85
N ASP A 59 8.22 5.67 7.16
CA ASP A 59 7.54 6.07 8.38
C ASP A 59 6.22 5.30 8.55
N PHE A 60 5.45 5.15 7.48
CA PHE A 60 4.15 4.47 7.51
C PHE A 60 4.17 3.02 7.02
N SER A 61 5.27 2.59 6.39
CA SER A 61 5.39 1.28 5.75
C SER A 61 6.18 0.24 6.56
N LYS A 62 6.93 0.65 7.58
CA LYS A 62 7.65 -0.28 8.46
C LYS A 62 6.70 -1.01 9.40
N ASP A 63 6.71 -2.34 9.31
CA ASP A 63 6.07 -3.22 10.27
C ASP A 63 6.91 -3.31 11.54
N SER A 64 6.84 -2.28 12.37
CA SER A 64 7.39 -2.32 13.73
C SER A 64 6.41 -1.66 14.67
N MET A 65 6.14 -2.31 15.81
CA MET A 65 5.19 -1.89 16.85
C MET A 65 5.40 -0.45 17.38
N LYS A 66 6.49 0.23 16.99
CA LYS A 66 6.91 1.54 17.49
C LYS A 66 6.88 2.66 16.44
N LYS A 67 6.54 2.41 15.18
CA LYS A 67 6.80 3.41 14.10
C LYS A 67 5.61 3.89 13.28
N CYS A 68 4.45 3.24 13.34
CA CYS A 68 3.29 3.80 12.66
C CYS A 68 2.60 4.81 13.58
N ASP A 69 2.95 6.09 13.43
CA ASP A 69 2.26 7.20 14.11
C ASP A 69 0.92 7.47 13.43
N CYS A 70 -0.13 6.81 13.94
CA CYS A 70 -1.48 6.91 13.37
C CYS A 70 -2.09 8.30 13.50
N LEU A 71 -1.72 9.07 14.52
CA LEU A 71 -2.20 10.45 14.69
C LEU A 71 -1.57 11.37 13.65
N ALA A 72 -0.26 11.25 13.43
CA ALA A 72 0.43 12.01 12.38
C ALA A 72 -0.12 11.66 10.99
N LEU A 73 -0.39 10.38 10.73
CA LEU A 73 -1.02 9.92 9.49
C LEU A 73 -2.43 10.51 9.32
N GLU A 74 -3.25 10.48 10.36
CA GLU A 74 -4.61 11.02 10.34
C GLU A 74 -4.60 12.51 10.01
N LEU A 75 -3.76 13.27 10.70
CA LEU A 75 -3.59 14.69 10.45
C LEU A 75 -3.14 14.93 9.01
N LEU A 76 -2.17 14.16 8.52
CA LEU A 76 -1.71 14.25 7.13
C LEU A 76 -2.83 13.99 6.13
N LEU A 77 -3.59 12.91 6.27
CA LEU A 77 -4.70 12.58 5.38
C LEU A 77 -5.80 13.65 5.42
N SER A 78 -6.05 14.26 6.58
CA SER A 78 -7.02 15.36 6.73
C SER A 78 -6.66 16.61 5.91
N THR A 79 -5.38 16.80 5.56
CA THR A 79 -4.94 17.91 4.70
C THR A 79 -5.22 17.67 3.21
N ILE A 80 -5.61 16.45 2.82
CA ILE A 80 -5.89 16.09 1.44
C ILE A 80 -7.39 15.88 1.27
N SER A 81 -7.97 16.62 0.33
CA SER A 81 -9.41 16.55 0.07
C SER A 81 -9.86 15.10 -0.21
N ARG A 82 -10.83 14.63 0.59
CA ARG A 82 -11.47 13.31 0.50
C ARG A 82 -10.57 12.10 0.81
N ALA A 83 -9.30 12.29 1.16
CA ALA A 83 -8.42 11.17 1.48
C ALA A 83 -8.79 10.52 2.81
N ARG A 84 -8.99 9.20 2.80
CA ARG A 84 -9.23 8.34 3.97
C ARG A 84 -8.10 7.36 4.22
N ARG A 85 -7.35 6.99 3.17
CA ARG A 85 -6.25 6.03 3.29
C ARG A 85 -5.10 6.32 2.35
N MET A 86 -3.90 5.96 2.79
CA MET A 86 -2.68 5.95 2.00
C MET A 86 -2.29 4.53 1.63
N ILE A 87 -2.07 4.29 0.34
CA ILE A 87 -1.66 3.01 -0.22
C ILE A 87 -0.23 3.16 -0.72
N MET A 88 0.69 2.34 -0.21
CA MET A 88 2.11 2.50 -0.50
C MET A 88 2.87 1.18 -0.61
N GLY A 89 3.99 1.22 -1.33
CA GLY A 89 4.92 0.11 -1.48
C GLY A 89 6.26 0.39 -0.79
N HIS A 90 7.36 0.17 -1.52
CA HIS A 90 8.76 0.46 -1.15
C HIS A 90 9.35 -0.36 0.01
N THR A 91 8.52 -0.71 0.98
CA THR A 91 8.90 -1.54 2.13
C THR A 91 8.20 -2.88 2.03
N ILE A 92 9.02 -3.87 1.75
CA ILE A 92 8.70 -5.29 1.69
C ILE A 92 7.93 -5.71 2.96
N GLN A 93 6.69 -6.17 2.78
CA GLN A 93 5.83 -6.76 3.82
C GLN A 93 5.98 -8.27 3.79
N GLU A 94 6.63 -8.84 4.81
CA GLU A 94 7.00 -10.26 4.84
C GLU A 94 5.81 -11.20 4.81
N ASN A 95 4.68 -10.78 5.38
CA ASN A 95 3.47 -11.58 5.54
C ASN A 95 2.39 -11.30 4.48
N GLY A 96 2.73 -10.62 3.37
CA GLY A 96 1.75 -10.20 2.36
C GLY A 96 1.24 -8.77 2.59
N ILE A 97 0.23 -8.36 1.82
CA ILE A 97 -0.38 -7.04 1.95
C ILE A 97 -0.89 -6.87 3.37
N SER A 98 -0.49 -5.78 4.01
CA SER A 98 -0.82 -5.49 5.40
C SER A 98 -1.47 -4.13 5.55
N GLU A 99 -2.23 -3.98 6.64
CA GLU A 99 -2.87 -2.73 7.00
C GLU A 99 -2.41 -2.21 8.37
N ALA A 100 -2.54 -0.91 8.58
CA ALA A 100 -2.31 -0.26 9.85
C ALA A 100 -3.23 0.94 10.05
N CYS A 101 -3.38 1.38 11.30
CA CYS A 101 -4.16 2.56 11.68
C CYS A 101 -5.62 2.48 11.20
N GLU A 102 -6.31 1.39 11.49
CA GLU A 102 -7.72 1.18 11.08
C GLU A 102 -7.88 1.33 9.56
N SER A 103 -7.05 0.61 8.81
CA SER A 103 -7.03 0.61 7.33
C SER A 103 -6.76 1.98 6.67
N ARG A 104 -6.27 2.97 7.43
CA ARG A 104 -5.78 4.25 6.90
C ARG A 104 -4.44 4.13 6.19
N VAL A 105 -3.72 3.04 6.42
CA VAL A 105 -2.52 2.66 5.65
C VAL A 105 -2.68 1.25 5.12
N LEU A 106 -2.45 1.08 3.82
CA LEU A 106 -2.31 -0.21 3.16
C LEU A 106 -0.91 -0.32 2.56
N ARG A 107 -0.18 -1.38 2.91
CA ARG A 107 1.20 -1.64 2.50
C ARG A 107 1.20 -2.79 1.51
N ILE A 108 1.50 -2.50 0.25
CA ILE A 108 1.23 -3.43 -0.88
C ILE A 108 2.50 -4.02 -1.51
N ASP A 109 3.69 -3.65 -1.04
CA ASP A 109 4.94 -4.25 -1.53
C ASP A 109 5.18 -5.59 -0.85
N VAL A 110 4.87 -6.69 -1.53
CA VAL A 110 5.06 -8.05 -1.02
C VAL A 110 6.42 -8.66 -1.40
N GLY A 111 7.34 -7.91 -2.01
CA GLY A 111 8.67 -8.42 -2.35
C GLY A 111 8.68 -9.49 -3.45
N MET A 112 7.91 -9.27 -4.53
CA MET A 112 7.77 -10.22 -5.66
C MET A 112 9.08 -10.49 -6.42
N LEU A 113 10.07 -9.59 -6.33
CA LEU A 113 11.34 -9.77 -7.02
C LEU A 113 12.18 -10.87 -6.35
N LYS A 114 12.74 -11.76 -7.18
CA LYS A 114 13.60 -12.88 -6.76
C LYS A 114 14.78 -12.47 -5.86
N GLY A 115 15.34 -11.29 -6.11
CA GLY A 115 16.47 -10.75 -5.32
C GLY A 115 16.07 -9.98 -4.05
N CYS A 116 14.77 -9.86 -3.76
CA CYS A 116 14.26 -9.08 -2.64
C CYS A 116 13.49 -9.94 -1.64
N GLY A 117 12.59 -10.79 -2.13
CA GLY A 117 11.80 -11.69 -1.30
C GLY A 117 11.40 -12.99 -1.99
N ASP A 118 11.37 -13.04 -3.32
CA ASP A 118 10.92 -14.19 -4.13
C ASP A 118 9.55 -14.73 -3.67
N ARG A 119 8.65 -13.80 -3.27
CA ARG A 119 7.34 -14.15 -2.71
C ARG A 119 6.23 -14.12 -3.75
N PHE A 120 5.17 -14.84 -3.44
CA PHE A 120 3.95 -14.87 -4.25
C PHE A 120 3.36 -13.47 -4.43
N SER A 121 2.78 -13.24 -5.61
CA SER A 121 2.08 -11.99 -5.90
C SER A 121 0.76 -11.90 -5.14
N GLU A 122 0.45 -10.69 -4.70
CA GLU A 122 -0.84 -10.34 -4.13
C GLU A 122 -1.36 -9.07 -4.82
N VAL A 123 -2.68 -8.99 -4.94
CA VAL A 123 -3.37 -7.87 -5.60
C VAL A 123 -4.34 -7.25 -4.61
N LEU A 124 -4.23 -5.94 -4.42
CA LEU A 124 -5.25 -5.17 -3.75
C LEU A 124 -6.33 -4.77 -4.77
N GLU A 125 -7.50 -5.39 -4.68
CA GLU A 125 -8.70 -4.97 -5.39
C GLU A 125 -9.40 -3.86 -4.61
N ILE A 126 -9.76 -2.78 -5.31
CA ILE A 126 -10.56 -1.68 -4.77
C ILE A 126 -11.78 -1.52 -5.68
N SER A 127 -12.95 -1.80 -5.12
CA SER A 127 -14.21 -1.81 -5.86
C SER A 127 -15.29 -1.06 -5.09
N LYS A 128 -16.17 -0.40 -5.83
CA LYS A 128 -17.34 0.28 -5.25
C LYS A 128 -18.29 -0.70 -4.56
N ASN A 129 -18.35 -1.94 -5.03
CA ASN A 129 -19.32 -2.94 -4.57
C ASN A 129 -18.77 -3.83 -3.45
N SER A 130 -17.53 -4.28 -3.59
CA SER A 130 -16.87 -5.22 -2.65
C SER A 130 -15.92 -4.54 -1.67
N GLY A 131 -15.69 -3.24 -1.78
CA GLY A 131 -14.74 -2.53 -0.92
C GLY A 131 -13.29 -2.90 -1.24
N LEU A 132 -12.50 -3.15 -0.19
CA LEU A 132 -11.09 -3.54 -0.29
C LEU A 132 -10.97 -5.05 -0.18
N LYS A 133 -10.22 -5.68 -1.09
CA LYS A 133 -10.00 -7.13 -1.09
C LYS A 133 -8.58 -7.48 -1.48
N VAL A 134 -7.98 -8.44 -0.79
CA VAL A 134 -6.65 -8.98 -1.16
C VAL A 134 -6.84 -10.29 -1.90
N LEU A 135 -6.39 -10.33 -3.15
CA LEU A 135 -6.35 -11.55 -3.97
C LEU A 135 -4.93 -12.10 -3.92
N THR A 136 -4.76 -13.33 -3.46
CA THR A 136 -3.44 -13.95 -3.26
C THR A 136 -3.41 -15.35 -3.86
N LEU A 137 -2.27 -15.71 -4.45
CA LEU A 137 -2.00 -17.09 -4.86
C LEU A 137 -1.24 -17.88 -3.79
N ASN A 138 -0.93 -17.27 -2.65
CA ASN A 138 -0.10 -17.86 -1.61
C ASN A 138 -0.78 -19.08 -0.96
N PRO A 139 -0.24 -20.32 -1.14
CA PRO A 139 -0.78 -21.58 -0.61
C PRO A 139 -1.11 -21.54 0.89
N PHE A 140 -0.30 -20.83 1.67
CA PHE A 140 -0.43 -20.78 3.13
C PHE A 140 -1.68 -20.03 3.61
N TYR A 141 -2.18 -19.07 2.83
CA TYR A 141 -3.44 -18.39 3.15
C TYR A 141 -4.65 -19.31 2.94
N TRP A 142 -4.61 -20.20 1.95
CA TRP A 142 -5.70 -21.15 1.69
C TRP A 142 -5.93 -22.13 2.84
N ASP A 143 -4.87 -22.67 3.43
CA ASP A 143 -4.97 -23.61 4.54
C ASP A 143 -5.55 -22.95 5.80
N LYS A 144 -5.19 -21.69 6.08
CA LYS A 144 -5.74 -20.94 7.22
C LYS A 144 -7.25 -20.70 7.08
N TYR A 145 -7.74 -20.45 5.87
CA TYR A 145 -9.18 -20.32 5.58
C TYR A 145 -9.91 -21.67 5.59
N LEU A 146 -9.34 -22.73 5.00
CA LEU A 146 -9.88 -24.09 5.05
C LEU A 146 -10.03 -24.61 6.48
N HIS A 147 -9.07 -24.30 7.36
CA HIS A 147 -9.15 -24.65 8.78
C HIS A 147 -10.15 -23.79 9.57
N SER A 148 -10.37 -22.54 9.14
CA SER A 148 -11.41 -21.66 9.69
C SER A 148 -12.82 -22.19 9.34
N GLU A 149 -13.06 -22.61 8.09
CA GLU A 149 -14.35 -23.16 7.66
C GLU A 149 -14.66 -24.53 8.28
N ARG A 150 -13.64 -25.39 8.49
CA ARG A 150 -13.82 -26.70 9.15
C ARG A 150 -14.27 -26.60 10.60
N LYS A 151 -14.06 -25.46 11.28
CA LYS A 151 -14.60 -25.22 12.63
C LYS A 151 -16.06 -24.72 12.62
N GLY A 152 -16.64 -24.44 11.46
CA GLY A 152 -17.94 -23.78 11.29
C GLY A 152 -19.11 -24.64 10.80
N GLY A 153 -18.92 -25.88 10.34
CA GLY A 153 -20.07 -26.72 9.97
C GLY A 153 -19.76 -27.94 9.11
N LEU A 154 -20.46 -29.04 9.39
CA LEU A 154 -20.51 -30.24 8.55
C LEU A 154 -21.02 -29.90 7.13
N GLY A 155 -20.32 -30.39 6.10
CA GLY A 155 -20.84 -30.36 4.73
C GLY A 155 -19.79 -30.73 3.69
N LEU A 156 -19.75 -32.01 3.31
CA LEU A 156 -18.92 -32.56 2.25
C LEU A 156 -19.44 -32.12 0.87
N LEU A 157 -18.77 -31.18 0.20
CA LEU A 157 -18.85 -31.02 -1.27
C LEU A 157 -17.53 -30.46 -1.80
N ILE A 158 -16.96 -31.14 -2.81
CA ILE A 158 -15.84 -30.63 -3.63
C ILE A 158 -16.45 -29.68 -4.67
N PRO A 159 -15.94 -28.44 -4.82
CA PRO A 159 -16.10 -27.73 -6.07
C PRO A 159 -14.78 -27.21 -6.66
N GLU A 160 -14.85 -27.02 -7.96
CA GLU A 160 -13.82 -26.95 -8.99
C GLU A 160 -12.65 -25.97 -8.80
N GLN A 161 -11.57 -26.29 -9.51
CA GLN A 161 -10.29 -25.60 -9.57
C GLN A 161 -10.44 -24.19 -10.19
N GLY A 162 -10.35 -23.17 -9.34
CA GLY A 162 -10.12 -21.78 -9.71
C GLY A 162 -9.57 -21.02 -8.49
N PRO A 163 -8.79 -19.93 -8.69
CA PRO A 163 -8.27 -19.13 -7.57
C PRO A 163 -9.46 -18.57 -6.77
N LYS A 164 -9.63 -19.06 -5.54
CA LYS A 164 -10.74 -18.67 -4.65
C LYS A 164 -10.49 -17.31 -3.99
N GLN A 165 -11.55 -16.54 -3.83
CA GLN A 165 -11.41 -15.15 -3.45
C GLN A 165 -11.33 -15.02 -1.93
N VAL A 166 -10.30 -14.37 -1.41
CA VAL A 166 -10.17 -14.07 0.02
C VAL A 166 -10.82 -12.72 0.31
N GLU A 167 -11.90 -12.70 1.08
CA GLU A 167 -12.55 -11.47 1.53
C GLU A 167 -12.03 -11.13 2.93
N VAL A 168 -11.23 -10.07 3.01
CA VAL A 168 -10.78 -9.53 4.31
C VAL A 168 -11.79 -8.47 4.70
N LYS A 169 -12.48 -8.65 5.83
CA LYS A 169 -13.36 -7.62 6.36
C LYS A 169 -12.50 -6.44 6.82
N ALA A 170 -12.60 -5.33 6.08
CA ALA A 170 -12.15 -4.00 6.45
C ALA A 170 -13.37 -3.15 6.85
#